data_AF-A0A7C0X763-F1
#
_entry.id   AF-A0A7C0X763-F1
#
_cell.length_a   1.000
_cell.length_b   1.000
_cell.length_c   1.000
_cell.angle_alpha   90.00
_cell.angle_beta   90.00
_cell.angle_gamma   90.00
#
_symmetry.space_group_name_H-M   'P 1'
#
loop_
_entity.id
_entity.type
_entity.pdbx_description
1 polymer ?
#
loop_
_entity_poly.entity_id
_entity_poly.type
_entity_poly.pdbx_seq_one_letter_code
_entity_poly.pdbx_strand_id
1 'polypeptide(L)'
;MKKEELVFYEEYRSSMEKALKAMDDGNVKMAKYHLYRSASILLKLAQMSRGERKEKRYRMAERIVKIADSLRMGENAKTKVELKFEENRCEMRSVEDQVSFERPNISFDDIAGLEDAKREIMLRSVLPLKYPEKAKKYRKTVGGGILLYGPPGTGKTMLAKATAGEVNAPFFSISPSDVLSKWFGEAEKRIAELFEKARSYDLSVVFIDEVESLVPSRDIVDSSPMNRVVAQILAELDGMRKGKGKVLFIGATNIPWKLDPAVLRPGRFDVMIYVGLPDERARRRMFEMFLK
;
A
#
# COMPACT_ATOMS: atom_id res chain seq x y z
N MET A 1 4.06 -16.89 -5.44
CA MET A 1 5.33 -17.63 -5.70
C MET A 1 5.26 -18.99 -5.05
N LYS A 2 5.95 -19.99 -5.61
CA LYS A 2 6.12 -21.30 -4.96
C LYS A 2 7.10 -21.14 -3.78
N LYS A 3 6.92 -21.88 -2.66
CA LYS A 3 7.78 -21.80 -1.45
C LYS A 3 9.29 -21.90 -1.77
N GLU A 4 9.63 -22.70 -2.79
CA GLU A 4 11.02 -22.86 -3.26
C GLU A 4 11.62 -21.60 -3.89
N GLU A 5 10.85 -20.81 -4.63
CA GLU A 5 11.35 -19.56 -5.23
C GLU A 5 11.72 -18.52 -4.17
N LEU A 6 11.03 -18.55 -3.02
CA LEU A 6 11.25 -17.61 -1.92
C LEU A 6 12.61 -17.83 -1.26
N VAL A 7 13.02 -19.10 -1.09
CA VAL A 7 14.33 -19.47 -0.54
C VAL A 7 15.46 -18.94 -1.45
N PHE A 8 15.34 -19.16 -2.76
CA PHE A 8 16.32 -18.63 -3.72
C PHE A 8 16.35 -17.10 -3.75
N TYR A 9 15.23 -16.43 -3.49
CA TYR A 9 15.18 -14.98 -3.41
C TYR A 9 15.92 -14.44 -2.18
N GLU A 10 15.74 -15.06 -1.01
CA GLU A 10 16.47 -14.71 0.21
C GLU A 10 17.98 -14.94 0.05
N GLU A 11 18.37 -16.04 -0.61
CA GLU A 11 19.77 -16.31 -0.94
C GLU A 11 20.36 -15.26 -1.89
N TYR A 12 19.61 -14.83 -2.91
CA TYR A 12 20.00 -13.77 -3.82
C TYR A 12 20.28 -12.47 -3.05
N ARG A 13 19.34 -12.06 -2.18
CA ARG A 13 19.45 -10.84 -1.38
C ARG A 13 20.66 -10.90 -0.44
N SER A 14 20.82 -12.01 0.27
CA SER A 14 21.96 -12.22 1.18
C SER A 14 23.30 -12.15 0.43
N SER A 15 23.39 -12.75 -0.76
CA SER A 15 24.61 -12.69 -1.57
C SER A 15 24.89 -11.27 -2.06
N MET A 16 23.87 -10.50 -2.43
CA MET A 16 24.04 -9.13 -2.91
C MET A 16 24.45 -8.15 -1.79
N GLU A 17 23.91 -8.31 -0.58
CA GLU A 17 24.34 -7.53 0.60
C GLU A 17 25.81 -7.82 0.95
N LYS A 18 26.24 -9.09 0.84
CA LYS A 18 27.65 -9.47 1.02
C LYS A 18 28.55 -8.89 -0.07
N ALA A 19 28.05 -8.77 -1.31
CA ALA A 19 28.79 -8.13 -2.40
C ALA A 19 29.07 -6.65 -2.09
N LEU A 20 28.06 -5.91 -1.63
CA LEU A 20 28.20 -4.50 -1.25
C LEU A 20 29.16 -4.33 -0.07
N LYS A 21 29.02 -5.15 0.97
CA LYS A 21 29.93 -5.11 2.12
C LYS A 21 31.38 -5.39 1.71
N ALA A 22 31.61 -6.36 0.83
CA ALA A 22 32.95 -6.65 0.33
C ALA A 22 33.52 -5.50 -0.52
N MET A 23 32.69 -4.68 -1.17
CA MET A 23 33.14 -3.45 -1.83
C MET A 23 33.51 -2.37 -0.82
N ASP A 24 32.76 -2.23 0.27
CA ASP A 24 33.07 -1.31 1.37
C ASP A 24 34.40 -1.64 2.02
N ASP A 25 34.68 -2.93 2.19
CA ASP A 25 35.94 -3.43 2.74
C ASP A 25 37.10 -3.35 1.71
N GLY A 26 36.88 -2.82 0.51
CA GLY A 26 37.87 -2.73 -0.57
C GLY A 26 38.26 -4.09 -1.17
N ASN A 27 37.57 -5.17 -0.79
CA ASN A 27 37.86 -6.54 -1.22
C ASN A 27 37.15 -6.87 -2.53
N VAL A 28 37.72 -6.38 -3.63
CA VAL A 28 37.19 -6.56 -5.00
C VAL A 28 36.98 -8.04 -5.36
N LYS A 29 37.87 -8.93 -4.90
CA LYS A 29 37.77 -10.37 -5.18
C LYS A 29 36.52 -10.98 -4.56
N MET A 30 36.24 -10.65 -3.30
CA MET A 30 35.03 -11.10 -2.61
C MET A 30 33.77 -10.45 -3.17
N ALA A 31 33.83 -9.17 -3.56
CA ALA A 31 32.72 -8.49 -4.21
C ALA A 31 32.33 -9.18 -5.53
N LYS A 32 33.30 -9.48 -6.40
CA LYS A 32 33.07 -10.22 -7.66
C LYS A 32 32.45 -11.60 -7.40
N TYR A 33 32.99 -12.35 -6.44
CA TYR A 33 32.46 -13.66 -6.08
C TYR A 33 30.97 -13.60 -5.72
N HIS A 34 30.58 -12.66 -4.87
CA HIS A 34 29.21 -12.51 -4.43
C HIS A 34 28.28 -12.00 -5.55
N LEU A 35 28.76 -11.15 -6.46
CA LEU A 35 27.99 -10.73 -7.64
C LEU A 35 27.72 -11.88 -8.61
N TYR A 36 28.74 -12.69 -8.95
CA TYR A 36 28.55 -13.86 -9.81
C TYR A 36 27.60 -14.87 -9.16
N ARG A 37 27.71 -15.07 -7.84
CA ARG A 37 26.79 -15.92 -7.08
C ARG A 37 25.34 -15.41 -7.17
N SER A 38 25.13 -14.11 -7.01
CA SER A 38 23.81 -13.48 -7.17
C SER A 38 23.26 -13.66 -8.59
N ALA A 39 24.08 -13.48 -9.62
CA ALA A 39 23.67 -13.72 -11.01
C ALA A 39 23.28 -15.19 -11.27
N SER A 40 24.05 -16.14 -10.72
CA SER A 40 23.73 -17.57 -10.82
C SER A 40 22.38 -17.93 -10.20
N ILE A 41 22.08 -17.36 -9.03
CA ILE A 41 20.79 -17.55 -8.35
C ILE A 41 19.63 -16.96 -9.20
N LEU A 42 19.84 -15.80 -9.81
CA LEU A 42 18.84 -15.21 -10.72
C LEU A 42 18.58 -16.06 -11.97
N LEU A 43 19.59 -16.70 -12.53
CA LEU A 43 19.43 -17.62 -13.65
C LEU A 43 18.61 -18.85 -13.26
N LYS A 44 18.82 -19.40 -12.05
CA LYS A 44 17.99 -20.49 -11.51
C LYS A 44 16.53 -20.04 -11.34
N LEU A 45 16.31 -18.86 -10.76
CA LEU A 45 15.00 -18.25 -10.66
C LEU A 45 14.36 -18.03 -12.04
N ALA A 46 15.14 -17.65 -13.07
CA ALA A 46 14.64 -17.46 -14.42
C ALA A 46 14.15 -18.78 -15.04
N GLN A 47 14.86 -19.88 -14.82
CA GLN A 47 14.46 -21.22 -15.28
C GLN A 47 13.15 -21.71 -14.64
N MET A 48 12.88 -21.30 -13.40
CA MET A 48 11.62 -21.59 -12.70
C MET A 48 10.45 -20.69 -13.13
N SER A 49 10.72 -19.64 -13.90
CA SER A 49 9.74 -18.65 -14.37
C SER A 49 9.28 -18.87 -15.81
N ARG A 50 8.13 -18.27 -16.16
CA ARG A 50 7.56 -18.28 -17.52
C ARG A 50 7.28 -16.87 -18.03
N GLY A 51 7.25 -16.72 -19.36
CA GLY A 51 6.90 -15.47 -20.05
C GLY A 51 7.86 -14.32 -19.73
N GLU A 52 7.31 -13.11 -19.61
CA GLU A 52 8.06 -11.87 -19.39
C GLU A 52 8.93 -11.89 -18.11
N ARG A 53 8.56 -12.69 -17.10
CA ARG A 53 9.33 -12.83 -15.85
C ARG A 53 10.68 -13.52 -16.05
N LYS A 54 10.72 -14.53 -16.93
CA LYS A 54 11.95 -15.24 -17.29
C LYS A 54 12.91 -14.27 -17.95
N GLU A 55 12.42 -13.54 -18.95
CA GLU A 55 13.18 -12.56 -19.73
C GLU A 55 13.79 -11.45 -18.85
N LYS A 56 12.99 -10.88 -17.93
CA LYS A 56 13.48 -9.86 -16.99
C LYS A 56 14.60 -10.39 -16.09
N ARG A 57 14.44 -11.60 -15.53
CA ARG A 57 15.46 -12.24 -14.68
C ARG A 57 16.77 -12.52 -15.45
N TYR A 58 16.69 -12.92 -16.73
CA TYR A 58 17.87 -13.08 -17.59
C TYR A 58 18.61 -11.77 -17.82
N ARG A 59 17.91 -10.71 -18.27
CA ARG A 59 18.54 -9.39 -18.49
C ARG A 59 19.21 -8.85 -17.23
N MET A 60 18.60 -9.10 -16.08
CA MET A 60 19.13 -8.69 -14.80
C MET A 60 20.41 -9.44 -14.41
N ALA A 61 20.43 -10.77 -14.62
CA ALA A 61 21.63 -11.57 -14.41
C ALA A 61 22.80 -11.10 -15.29
N GLU A 62 22.54 -10.80 -16.57
CA GLU A 62 23.55 -10.26 -17.49
C GLU A 62 24.11 -8.90 -17.04
N ARG A 63 23.25 -8.01 -16.55
CA ARG A 63 23.69 -6.71 -16.00
C ARG A 63 24.62 -6.88 -14.80
N ILE A 64 24.32 -7.81 -13.90
CA ILE A 64 25.14 -8.08 -12.71
C ILE A 64 26.50 -8.65 -13.12
N VAL A 65 26.54 -9.56 -14.10
CA VAL A 65 27.79 -10.09 -14.65
C VAL A 65 28.64 -8.98 -15.26
N LYS A 66 28.06 -8.10 -16.09
CA LYS A 66 28.77 -6.95 -16.66
C LYS A 66 29.36 -6.03 -15.59
N ILE A 67 28.63 -5.82 -14.50
CA ILE A 67 29.12 -5.06 -13.35
C ILE A 67 30.31 -5.77 -12.72
N ALA A 68 30.19 -7.07 -12.44
CA ALA A 68 31.26 -7.88 -11.84
C ALA A 68 32.54 -7.84 -12.69
N ASP A 69 32.41 -7.91 -14.01
CA ASP A 69 33.53 -7.83 -14.95
C ASP A 69 34.19 -6.43 -14.92
N SER A 70 33.37 -5.37 -14.87
CA SER A 70 33.84 -3.98 -14.88
C SER A 70 34.49 -3.50 -13.57
N LEU A 71 34.35 -4.23 -12.46
CA LEU A 71 34.94 -3.84 -11.17
C LEU A 71 36.47 -3.90 -11.23
N ARG A 72 37.09 -2.73 -11.02
CA ARG A 72 38.53 -2.53 -10.84
C ARG A 72 38.80 -1.83 -9.50
N MET A 73 40.02 -1.96 -8.97
CA MET A 73 40.41 -1.27 -7.74
C MET A 73 40.45 0.24 -7.99
N GLY A 74 39.75 1.03 -7.17
CA GLY A 74 39.93 2.49 -7.10
C GLY A 74 38.95 3.38 -7.87
N GLU A 75 37.90 2.86 -8.52
CA GLU A 75 36.83 3.70 -9.10
C GLU A 75 35.59 3.77 -8.20
N ASN A 76 34.75 4.81 -8.38
CA ASN A 76 33.44 5.04 -7.73
C ASN A 76 32.38 3.98 -8.10
N ALA A 77 32.76 2.70 -8.07
CA ALA A 77 31.93 1.56 -8.36
C ALA A 77 30.85 1.34 -7.28
N LYS A 78 31.12 1.75 -6.03
CA LYS A 78 30.17 1.66 -4.92
C LYS A 78 28.83 2.33 -5.25
N THR A 79 28.87 3.61 -5.64
CA THR A 79 27.66 4.37 -5.99
C THR A 79 26.93 3.78 -7.20
N LYS A 80 27.67 3.26 -8.19
CA LYS A 80 27.08 2.66 -9.40
C LYS A 80 26.42 1.30 -9.13
N VAL A 81 26.90 0.56 -8.14
CA VAL A 81 26.33 -0.74 -7.74
C VAL A 81 25.22 -0.55 -6.72
N GLU A 82 25.32 0.42 -5.80
CA GLU A 82 24.23 0.79 -4.87
C GLU A 82 23.02 1.34 -5.62
N LEU A 83 23.20 2.33 -6.51
CA LEU A 83 22.10 2.88 -7.32
C LEU A 83 21.42 1.80 -8.16
N LYS A 84 22.20 0.88 -8.73
CA LYS A 84 21.66 -0.25 -9.50
C LYS A 84 21.04 -1.31 -8.60
N PHE A 85 21.54 -1.53 -7.39
CA PHE A 85 20.94 -2.47 -6.44
C PHE A 85 19.60 -1.93 -5.93
N GLU A 86 19.47 -0.63 -5.70
CA GLU A 86 18.21 0.03 -5.36
C GLU A 86 17.20 -0.02 -6.53
N GLU A 87 17.66 0.28 -7.75
CA GLU A 87 16.86 0.15 -8.98
C GLU A 87 16.39 -1.30 -9.18
N ASN A 88 17.28 -2.27 -8.98
CA ASN A 88 17.02 -3.70 -9.04
C ASN A 88 16.08 -4.18 -7.93
N ARG A 89 16.19 -3.65 -6.71
CA ARG A 89 15.25 -3.90 -5.61
C ARG A 89 13.84 -3.40 -5.98
N CYS A 90 13.75 -2.30 -6.73
CA CYS A 90 12.50 -1.77 -7.26
C CYS A 90 11.92 -2.65 -8.39
N GLU A 91 12.75 -3.06 -9.37
CA GLU A 91 12.32 -3.96 -10.46
C GLU A 91 11.90 -5.35 -9.95
N MET A 92 12.59 -5.90 -8.95
CA MET A 92 12.28 -7.23 -8.42
C MET A 92 11.05 -7.22 -7.49
N ARG A 93 10.84 -6.13 -6.73
CA ARG A 93 9.55 -5.85 -6.05
C ARG A 93 8.39 -5.77 -7.03
N SER A 94 8.63 -5.27 -8.24
CA SER A 94 7.58 -5.15 -9.28
C SER A 94 7.00 -6.51 -9.71
N VAL A 95 7.67 -7.63 -9.43
CA VAL A 95 7.20 -8.99 -9.79
C VAL A 95 6.34 -9.63 -8.69
N GLU A 96 6.34 -9.06 -7.47
CA GLU A 96 5.53 -9.48 -6.32
C GLU A 96 4.14 -8.79 -6.25
N ASP A 97 3.88 -7.83 -7.13
CA ASP A 97 2.72 -6.95 -7.04
C ASP A 97 1.48 -7.52 -7.73
N GLN A 98 0.85 -8.53 -7.14
CA GLN A 98 -0.58 -8.82 -7.42
C GLN A 98 -1.53 -7.84 -6.69
N VAL A 99 -0.97 -7.03 -5.79
CA VAL A 99 -1.66 -5.92 -5.12
C VAL A 99 -1.06 -4.61 -5.62
N SER A 100 -1.72 -4.01 -6.60
CA SER A 100 -1.42 -2.66 -7.10
C SER A 100 -1.79 -1.62 -6.03
N PHE A 101 -0.94 -0.61 -5.88
CA PHE A 101 -1.22 0.59 -5.08
C PHE A 101 -0.91 1.83 -5.90
N GLU A 102 -1.61 2.91 -5.62
CA GLU A 102 -1.39 4.21 -6.26
C GLU A 102 -0.59 5.13 -5.34
N ARG A 103 0.11 6.11 -5.93
CA ARG A 103 0.60 7.28 -5.21
C ARG A 103 -0.14 8.49 -5.76
N PRO A 104 -1.27 8.90 -5.15
CA PRO A 104 -2.07 9.99 -5.67
C PRO A 104 -1.26 11.29 -5.61
N ASN A 105 -1.25 12.03 -6.72
CA ASN A 105 -0.66 13.37 -6.81
C ASN A 105 -1.72 14.47 -6.60
N ILE A 106 -2.72 14.17 -5.78
CA ILE A 106 -3.85 15.05 -5.45
C ILE A 106 -3.73 15.37 -3.97
N SER A 107 -3.93 16.63 -3.61
CA SER A 107 -3.90 17.15 -2.24
C SER A 107 -5.24 17.75 -1.84
N PHE A 108 -5.38 18.24 -0.61
CA PHE A 108 -6.60 18.94 -0.20
C PHE A 108 -6.83 20.27 -0.94
N ASP A 109 -5.79 20.87 -1.49
CA ASP A 109 -5.90 22.13 -2.26
C ASP A 109 -6.56 21.92 -3.62
N ASP A 110 -6.45 20.70 -4.15
CA ASP A 110 -7.06 20.27 -5.42
C ASP A 110 -8.54 19.91 -5.28
N ILE A 111 -9.10 19.98 -4.07
CA ILE A 111 -10.53 19.74 -3.81
C ILE A 111 -11.20 21.08 -3.48
N ALA A 112 -12.22 21.45 -4.24
CA ALA A 112 -13.03 22.62 -3.92
C ALA A 112 -14.02 22.34 -2.79
N GLY A 113 -13.99 23.15 -1.73
CA GLY A 113 -14.92 23.04 -0.60
C GLY A 113 -14.56 21.94 0.40
N LEU A 114 -15.58 21.44 1.12
CA LEU A 114 -15.44 20.39 2.14
C LEU A 114 -14.46 20.74 3.27
N GLU A 115 -14.33 22.03 3.60
CA GLU A 115 -13.34 22.52 4.57
C GLU A 115 -13.49 21.88 5.95
N ASP A 116 -14.72 21.64 6.39
CA ASP A 116 -14.97 20.97 7.67
C ASP A 116 -14.55 19.49 7.63
N ALA A 117 -14.85 18.77 6.55
CA ALA A 117 -14.42 17.38 6.37
C ALA A 117 -12.90 17.26 6.29
N LYS A 118 -12.23 18.13 5.51
CA LYS A 118 -10.77 18.20 5.42
C LYS A 118 -10.14 18.47 6.78
N ARG A 119 -10.68 19.46 7.52
CA ARG A 119 -10.22 19.82 8.87
C ARG A 119 -10.37 18.63 9.82
N GLU A 120 -11.50 17.93 9.77
CA GLU A 120 -11.76 16.80 10.64
C GLU A 120 -10.81 15.63 10.37
N ILE A 121 -10.58 15.28 9.09
CA ILE A 121 -9.58 14.27 8.68
C ILE A 121 -8.18 14.67 9.18
N MET A 122 -7.80 15.94 9.00
CA MET A 122 -6.49 16.44 9.44
C MET A 122 -6.32 16.31 10.96
N LEU A 123 -7.31 16.79 11.73
CA LEU A 123 -7.25 16.83 13.19
C LEU A 123 -7.36 15.45 13.87
N ARG A 124 -8.19 14.56 13.31
CA ARG A 124 -8.50 13.27 13.92
C ARG A 124 -7.61 12.14 13.43
N SER A 125 -7.08 12.22 12.22
CA SER A 125 -6.33 11.11 11.62
C SER A 125 -4.91 11.50 11.25
N VAL A 126 -4.71 12.55 10.45
CA VAL A 126 -3.37 12.89 9.95
C VAL A 126 -2.42 13.39 11.05
N LEU A 127 -2.86 14.35 11.86
CA LEU A 127 -2.02 14.95 12.91
C LEU A 127 -1.60 13.94 13.99
N PRO A 128 -2.47 13.04 14.50
CA PRO A 128 -2.05 12.01 15.45
C PRO A 128 -1.02 11.03 14.88
N LEU A 129 -1.10 10.73 13.57
CA LEU A 129 -0.13 9.85 12.89
C LEU A 129 1.23 10.55 12.72
N LYS A 130 1.23 11.85 12.39
CA LYS A 130 2.43 12.68 12.20
C LYS A 130 3.12 13.05 13.51
N TYR A 131 2.35 13.33 14.57
CA TYR A 131 2.85 13.78 15.87
C TYR A 131 2.36 12.89 17.03
N PRO A 132 2.81 11.62 17.12
CA PRO A 132 2.32 10.67 18.12
C PRO A 132 2.58 11.12 19.57
N GLU A 133 3.69 11.82 19.83
CA GLU A 133 4.01 12.37 21.16
C GLU A 133 2.97 13.40 21.63
N LYS A 134 2.52 14.27 20.72
CA LYS A 134 1.47 15.26 21.01
C LYS A 134 0.13 14.54 21.22
N ALA A 135 -0.18 13.52 20.42
CA ALA A 135 -1.40 12.74 20.57
C ALA A 135 -1.47 12.05 21.95
N LYS A 136 -0.37 11.43 22.41
CA LYS A 136 -0.26 10.85 23.76
C LYS A 136 -0.50 11.90 24.85
N LYS A 137 0.11 13.08 24.74
CA LYS A 137 -0.06 14.18 25.70
C LYS A 137 -1.53 14.59 25.86
N TYR A 138 -2.28 14.63 24.77
CA TYR A 138 -3.70 14.97 24.77
C TYR A 138 -4.63 13.77 24.94
N ARG A 139 -4.11 12.58 25.29
CA ARG A 139 -4.87 11.33 25.42
C ARG A 139 -5.73 11.02 24.18
N LYS A 140 -5.30 11.47 23.00
CA LYS A 140 -5.95 11.11 21.74
C LYS A 140 -5.49 9.72 21.35
N THR A 141 -6.46 8.86 21.05
CA THR A 141 -6.18 7.53 20.50
C THR A 141 -5.56 7.70 19.12
N VAL A 142 -4.36 7.13 18.94
CA VAL A 142 -3.70 7.04 17.64
C VAL A 142 -4.16 5.73 17.00
N GLY A 143 -4.81 5.81 15.86
CA GLY A 143 -5.43 4.68 15.16
C GLY A 143 -6.94 4.82 15.09
N GLY A 144 -7.57 3.85 14.41
CA GLY A 144 -8.97 3.97 13.99
C GLY A 144 -9.10 4.43 12.54
N GLY A 145 -10.21 4.06 11.93
CA GLY A 145 -10.56 4.33 10.55
C GLY A 145 -11.59 5.45 10.43
N ILE A 146 -11.57 6.11 9.28
CA ILE A 146 -12.53 7.13 8.90
C ILE A 146 -13.63 6.47 8.07
N LEU A 147 -14.90 6.75 8.37
CA LEU A 147 -16.01 6.44 7.49
C LEU A 147 -16.56 7.74 6.89
N LEU A 148 -16.35 7.91 5.60
CA LEU A 148 -16.93 8.98 4.78
C LEU A 148 -18.33 8.56 4.36
N TYR A 149 -19.34 9.39 4.66
CA TYR A 149 -20.72 9.11 4.25
C TYR A 149 -21.40 10.34 3.65
N GLY A 150 -22.31 10.12 2.71
CA GLY A 150 -23.06 11.20 2.05
C GLY A 150 -23.53 10.79 0.66
N PRO A 151 -24.25 11.67 -0.05
CA PRO A 151 -24.79 11.35 -1.36
C PRO A 151 -23.70 10.99 -2.39
N PRO A 152 -24.00 10.20 -3.43
CA PRO A 152 -23.05 9.86 -4.48
C PRO A 152 -22.60 11.12 -5.24
N GLY A 153 -21.41 11.08 -5.84
CA GLY A 153 -20.88 12.20 -6.63
C GLY A 153 -20.34 13.39 -5.84
N THR A 154 -20.31 13.33 -4.50
CA THR A 154 -19.76 14.39 -3.62
C THR A 154 -18.24 14.34 -3.44
N GLY A 155 -17.54 13.44 -4.13
CA GLY A 155 -16.09 13.38 -4.10
C GLY A 155 -15.47 12.61 -2.93
N LYS A 156 -16.20 11.69 -2.28
CA LYS A 156 -15.67 10.84 -1.19
C LYS A 156 -14.37 10.11 -1.56
N THR A 157 -14.35 9.46 -2.73
CA THR A 157 -13.15 8.76 -3.26
C THR A 157 -12.00 9.74 -3.53
N MET A 158 -12.31 10.94 -4.05
CA MET A 158 -11.31 11.99 -4.29
C MET A 158 -10.73 12.53 -2.97
N LEU A 159 -11.57 12.73 -1.95
CA LEU A 159 -11.15 13.14 -0.61
C LEU A 159 -10.24 12.11 0.06
N ALA A 160 -10.53 10.82 -0.12
CA ALA A 160 -9.67 9.74 0.36
C ALA A 160 -8.30 9.74 -0.34
N LYS A 161 -8.28 9.89 -1.68
CA LYS A 161 -7.03 10.01 -2.45
C LYS A 161 -6.23 11.25 -2.05
N ALA A 162 -6.89 12.39 -1.87
CA ALA A 162 -6.26 13.62 -1.42
C ALA A 162 -5.65 13.49 -0.01
N THR A 163 -6.33 12.77 0.89
CA THR A 163 -5.80 12.46 2.22
C THR A 163 -4.49 11.69 2.12
N ALA A 164 -4.40 10.70 1.21
CA ALA A 164 -3.17 9.95 0.98
C ALA A 164 -2.05 10.80 0.36
N GLY A 165 -2.38 11.71 -0.55
CA GLY A 165 -1.42 12.66 -1.12
C GLY A 165 -0.88 13.65 -0.08
N GLU A 166 -1.74 14.16 0.80
CA GLU A 166 -1.38 15.07 1.90
C GLU A 166 -0.32 14.47 2.84
N VAL A 167 -0.38 13.15 3.05
CA VAL A 167 0.59 12.42 3.88
C VAL A 167 1.68 11.71 3.08
N ASN A 168 1.71 11.88 1.75
CA ASN A 168 2.60 11.21 0.81
C ASN A 168 2.69 9.69 1.05
N ALA A 169 1.52 9.05 1.22
CA ALA A 169 1.42 7.64 1.53
C ALA A 169 0.90 6.82 0.33
N PRO A 170 1.33 5.56 0.18
CA PRO A 170 0.69 4.61 -0.73
C PRO A 170 -0.81 4.48 -0.47
N PHE A 171 -1.60 4.50 -1.54
CA PHE A 171 -3.04 4.36 -1.53
C PHE A 171 -3.44 2.99 -2.09
N PHE A 172 -4.06 2.17 -1.24
CA PHE A 172 -4.62 0.87 -1.60
C PHE A 172 -6.13 0.98 -1.68
N SER A 173 -6.73 0.68 -2.84
CA SER A 173 -8.19 0.68 -3.00
C SER A 173 -8.74 -0.73 -3.04
N ILE A 174 -9.85 -0.94 -2.35
CA ILE A 174 -10.65 -2.17 -2.39
C ILE A 174 -12.05 -1.78 -2.86
N SER A 175 -12.47 -2.30 -4.01
CA SER A 175 -13.85 -2.17 -4.47
C SER A 175 -14.61 -3.49 -4.28
N PRO A 176 -15.95 -3.47 -4.11
CA PRO A 176 -16.75 -4.69 -4.08
C PRO A 176 -16.57 -5.51 -5.37
N SER A 177 -16.47 -4.85 -6.53
CA SER A 177 -16.23 -5.50 -7.81
C SER A 177 -14.91 -6.27 -7.85
N ASP A 178 -13.85 -5.78 -7.21
CA ASP A 178 -12.56 -6.49 -7.10
C ASP A 178 -12.65 -7.76 -6.26
N VAL A 179 -13.54 -7.76 -5.27
CA VAL A 179 -13.81 -8.90 -4.37
C VAL A 179 -14.72 -9.92 -5.05
N LEU A 180 -15.78 -9.46 -5.72
CA LEU A 180 -16.80 -10.29 -6.37
C LEU A 180 -16.29 -10.98 -7.65
N SER A 181 -15.52 -10.27 -8.49
CA SER A 181 -15.13 -10.74 -9.84
C SER A 181 -14.11 -11.89 -9.86
N LYS A 182 -13.41 -12.13 -8.76
CA LYS A 182 -12.29 -13.10 -8.68
C LYS A 182 -12.65 -14.38 -7.93
N TRP A 183 -13.92 -14.63 -7.67
CA TRP A 183 -14.32 -15.63 -6.69
C TRP A 183 -14.33 -17.07 -7.19
N PHE A 184 -13.24 -17.78 -6.88
CA PHE A 184 -13.27 -19.04 -6.11
C PHE A 184 -12.05 -19.06 -5.16
N GLY A 185 -12.26 -18.84 -3.85
CA GLY A 185 -11.29 -19.18 -2.79
C GLY A 185 -10.13 -18.20 -2.46
N GLU A 186 -9.72 -17.29 -3.34
CA GLU A 186 -8.50 -16.48 -3.13
C GLU A 186 -8.72 -15.07 -2.54
N ALA A 187 -9.96 -14.59 -2.39
CA ALA A 187 -10.25 -13.22 -1.97
C ALA A 187 -9.75 -12.90 -0.54
N GLU A 188 -9.96 -13.82 0.41
CA GLU A 188 -9.49 -13.68 1.80
C GLU A 188 -7.97 -13.52 1.86
N LYS A 189 -7.27 -14.37 1.10
CA LYS A 189 -5.80 -14.34 1.01
C LYS A 189 -5.30 -13.03 0.39
N ARG A 190 -5.96 -12.55 -0.66
CA ARG A 190 -5.57 -11.30 -1.34
C ARG A 190 -5.79 -10.07 -0.44
N ILE A 191 -6.85 -10.07 0.35
CA ILE A 191 -7.08 -9.03 1.35
C ILE A 191 -5.99 -9.09 2.42
N ALA A 192 -5.67 -10.28 2.94
CA ALA A 192 -4.57 -10.44 3.90
C ALA A 192 -3.22 -9.94 3.32
N GLU A 193 -2.90 -10.32 2.08
CA GLU A 193 -1.68 -9.88 1.36
C GLU A 193 -1.66 -8.36 1.14
N LEU A 194 -2.81 -7.75 0.81
CA LEU A 194 -2.93 -6.29 0.65
C LEU A 194 -2.61 -5.57 1.97
N PHE A 195 -3.18 -6.04 3.07
CA PHE A 195 -2.97 -5.44 4.39
C PHE A 195 -1.55 -5.69 4.91
N GLU A 196 -0.98 -6.87 4.67
CA GLU A 196 0.43 -7.14 4.96
C GLU A 196 1.36 -6.20 4.18
N LYS A 197 1.09 -6.00 2.89
CA LYS A 197 1.82 -5.04 2.07
C LYS A 197 1.62 -3.61 2.55
N ALA A 198 0.41 -3.20 2.91
CA ALA A 198 0.13 -1.89 3.48
C ALA A 198 0.90 -1.65 4.78
N ARG A 199 1.01 -2.68 5.65
CA ARG A 199 1.78 -2.66 6.89
C ARG A 199 3.30 -2.64 6.70
N SER A 200 3.80 -3.00 5.51
CA SER A 200 5.23 -2.92 5.19
C SER A 200 5.74 -1.49 4.99
N TYR A 201 4.84 -0.53 4.82
CA TYR A 201 5.14 0.90 4.73
C TYR A 201 5.03 1.57 6.10
N ASP A 202 5.80 2.65 6.30
CA ASP A 202 5.75 3.45 7.53
C ASP A 202 4.37 4.07 7.76
N LEU A 203 3.75 4.55 6.67
CA LEU A 203 2.38 5.05 6.62
C LEU A 203 1.74 4.64 5.30
N SER A 204 0.52 4.09 5.35
CA SER A 204 -0.28 3.75 4.17
C SER A 204 -1.75 4.07 4.38
N VAL A 205 -2.48 4.28 3.29
CA VAL A 205 -3.93 4.50 3.29
C VAL A 205 -4.60 3.33 2.60
N VAL A 206 -5.53 2.66 3.29
CA VAL A 206 -6.39 1.63 2.72
C VAL A 206 -7.81 2.19 2.60
N PHE A 207 -8.28 2.29 1.38
CA PHE A 207 -9.60 2.80 1.04
C PHE A 207 -10.54 1.65 0.64
N ILE A 208 -11.73 1.62 1.22
CA ILE A 208 -12.79 0.67 0.87
C ILE A 208 -13.97 1.49 0.34
N ASP A 209 -14.27 1.37 -0.95
CA ASP A 209 -15.45 2.00 -1.53
C ASP A 209 -16.68 1.12 -1.34
N GLU A 210 -17.87 1.75 -1.28
CA GLU A 210 -19.14 1.06 -1.07
C GLU A 210 -19.09 0.01 0.04
N VAL A 211 -18.66 0.43 1.23
CA VAL A 211 -18.49 -0.47 2.39
C VAL A 211 -19.79 -1.23 2.69
N GLU A 212 -20.96 -0.64 2.41
CA GLU A 212 -22.27 -1.27 2.57
C GLU A 212 -22.45 -2.53 1.71
N SER A 213 -21.79 -2.60 0.57
CA SER A 213 -21.82 -3.76 -0.32
C SER A 213 -20.95 -4.89 0.21
N LEU A 214 -19.87 -4.56 0.92
CA LEU A 214 -18.97 -5.55 1.52
C LEU A 214 -19.41 -5.99 2.91
N VAL A 215 -20.03 -5.11 3.70
CA VAL A 215 -20.41 -5.38 5.10
C VAL A 215 -21.88 -5.01 5.36
N PRO A 216 -22.83 -5.72 4.75
CA PRO A 216 -24.24 -5.48 4.98
C PRO A 216 -24.65 -5.90 6.40
N SER A 217 -25.73 -5.29 6.91
CA SER A 217 -26.36 -5.72 8.17
C SER A 217 -26.76 -7.20 8.13
N ARG A 218 -26.54 -7.91 9.24
CA ARG A 218 -26.61 -9.37 9.35
C ARG A 218 -27.97 -9.99 9.04
N ASP A 219 -29.03 -9.18 8.95
CA ASP A 219 -30.39 -9.62 8.68
C ASP A 219 -30.63 -10.00 7.20
N ILE A 220 -29.62 -9.88 6.32
CA ILE A 220 -29.79 -9.99 4.86
C ILE A 220 -29.11 -11.22 4.21
N VAL A 221 -28.26 -12.00 4.91
CA VAL A 221 -27.41 -12.99 4.21
C VAL A 221 -27.49 -14.41 4.78
N ASP A 222 -28.19 -15.27 4.04
CA ASP A 222 -28.07 -16.73 4.09
C ASP A 222 -26.69 -17.16 3.56
N SER A 223 -26.02 -18.04 4.31
CA SER A 223 -24.74 -18.73 4.01
C SER A 223 -23.94 -18.29 2.76
N SER A 224 -23.01 -17.32 2.87
CA SER A 224 -22.21 -16.88 1.73
C SER A 224 -20.69 -16.75 2.01
N PRO A 225 -19.81 -17.10 1.06
CA PRO A 225 -18.37 -16.76 1.06
C PRO A 225 -18.07 -15.29 1.38
N MET A 226 -19.03 -14.40 1.14
CA MET A 226 -18.99 -12.98 1.50
C MET A 226 -18.72 -12.77 2.99
N ASN A 227 -19.37 -13.55 3.86
CA ASN A 227 -19.25 -13.42 5.32
C ASN A 227 -17.82 -13.70 5.82
N ARG A 228 -17.08 -14.58 5.14
CA ARG A 228 -15.67 -14.85 5.50
C ARG A 228 -14.77 -13.70 5.10
N VAL A 229 -15.01 -13.07 3.94
CA VAL A 229 -14.30 -11.86 3.53
C VAL A 229 -14.58 -10.70 4.47
N VAL A 230 -15.84 -10.52 4.89
CA VAL A 230 -16.22 -9.53 5.92
C VAL A 230 -15.45 -9.78 7.21
N ALA A 231 -15.45 -11.02 7.69
CA ALA A 231 -14.73 -11.40 8.90
C ALA A 231 -13.24 -11.12 8.78
N GLN A 232 -12.64 -11.36 7.60
CA GLN A 232 -11.24 -11.03 7.34
C GLN A 232 -10.98 -9.52 7.40
N ILE A 233 -11.81 -8.70 6.74
CA ILE A 233 -11.67 -7.23 6.77
C ILE A 233 -11.79 -6.73 8.22
N LEU A 234 -12.78 -7.22 8.97
CA LEU A 234 -12.97 -6.86 10.39
C LEU A 234 -11.78 -7.30 11.25
N ALA A 235 -11.23 -8.49 11.02
CA ALA A 235 -10.05 -8.99 11.72
C ALA A 235 -8.81 -8.12 11.44
N GLU A 236 -8.66 -7.67 10.19
CA GLU A 236 -7.57 -6.77 9.82
C GLU A 236 -7.74 -5.36 10.42
N LEU A 237 -8.97 -4.85 10.49
CA LEU A 237 -9.30 -3.60 11.20
C LEU A 237 -8.96 -3.71 12.70
N ASP A 238 -9.29 -4.83 13.35
CA ASP A 238 -8.96 -5.05 14.76
C ASP A 238 -7.44 -5.27 14.97
N GLY A 239 -6.75 -5.85 13.97
CA GLY A 239 -5.32 -6.14 13.97
C GLY A 239 -4.39 -4.92 13.83
N MET A 240 -4.94 -3.75 13.49
CA MET A 240 -4.21 -2.50 13.27
C MET A 240 -3.29 -2.08 14.41
N ARG A 241 -3.69 -2.36 15.65
CA ARG A 241 -2.95 -1.94 16.85
C ARG A 241 -1.68 -2.75 17.11
N LYS A 242 -1.46 -3.84 16.36
CA LYS A 242 -0.43 -4.85 16.65
C LYS A 242 0.75 -4.87 15.68
N GLY A 243 0.91 -3.86 14.81
CA GLY A 243 1.98 -3.78 13.81
C GLY A 243 3.00 -2.65 14.02
N LYS A 244 4.15 -2.72 13.33
CA LYS A 244 5.15 -1.63 13.26
C LYS A 244 4.74 -0.50 12.31
N GLY A 245 4.04 -0.81 11.22
CA GLY A 245 3.56 0.17 10.23
C GLY A 245 2.21 0.78 10.60
N LYS A 246 2.02 2.07 10.29
CA LYS A 246 0.76 2.78 10.54
C LYS A 246 -0.14 2.68 9.31
N VAL A 247 -1.32 2.09 9.45
CA VAL A 247 -2.30 2.00 8.37
C VAL A 247 -3.51 2.86 8.71
N LEU A 248 -3.85 3.80 7.84
CA LEU A 248 -5.06 4.61 7.93
C LEU A 248 -6.15 4.01 7.07
N PHE A 249 -7.30 3.69 7.67
CA PHE A 249 -8.46 3.17 6.96
C PHE A 249 -9.42 4.29 6.61
N ILE A 250 -9.92 4.26 5.39
CA ILE A 250 -10.97 5.16 4.93
C ILE A 250 -12.04 4.30 4.24
N GLY A 251 -13.22 4.21 4.83
CA GLY A 251 -14.41 3.63 4.20
C GLY A 251 -15.23 4.73 3.55
N ALA A 252 -15.84 4.46 2.40
CA ALA A 252 -16.87 5.31 1.83
C ALA A 252 -18.20 4.56 1.73
N THR A 253 -19.29 5.24 2.07
CA THR A 253 -20.65 4.71 1.92
C THR A 253 -21.61 5.78 1.44
N ASN A 254 -22.59 5.39 0.63
CA ASN A 254 -23.72 6.27 0.29
C ASN A 254 -24.89 6.06 1.25
N ILE A 255 -24.92 4.92 1.95
CA ILE A 255 -26.08 4.42 2.68
C ILE A 255 -25.63 3.92 4.07
N PRO A 256 -25.26 4.82 5.00
CA PRO A 256 -24.66 4.43 6.28
C PRO A 256 -25.57 3.55 7.15
N TRP A 257 -26.90 3.64 7.01
CA TRP A 257 -27.86 2.82 7.76
C TRP A 257 -27.92 1.35 7.31
N LYS A 258 -27.30 0.96 6.19
CA LYS A 258 -27.22 -0.44 5.76
C LYS A 258 -26.02 -1.20 6.33
N LEU A 259 -25.05 -0.50 6.90
CA LEU A 259 -23.81 -1.07 7.43
C LEU A 259 -24.06 -1.89 8.70
N ASP A 260 -23.32 -2.99 8.87
CA ASP A 260 -23.28 -3.72 10.16
C ASP A 260 -22.79 -2.76 11.27
N PRO A 261 -23.55 -2.56 12.37
CA PRO A 261 -23.11 -1.76 13.51
C PRO A 261 -21.76 -2.20 14.10
N ALA A 262 -21.34 -3.45 13.86
CA ALA A 262 -20.04 -3.95 14.25
C ALA A 262 -18.89 -3.13 13.64
N VAL A 263 -19.02 -2.59 12.43
CA VAL A 263 -17.93 -1.82 11.79
C VAL A 263 -17.74 -0.45 12.44
N LEU A 264 -18.77 0.08 13.11
CA LEU A 264 -18.76 1.38 13.79
C LEU A 264 -18.26 1.29 15.24
N ARG A 265 -17.81 0.11 15.69
CA ARG A 265 -17.31 -0.06 17.05
C ARG A 265 -15.97 0.66 17.25
N PRO A 266 -15.69 1.18 18.46
CA PRO A 266 -14.42 1.84 18.76
C PRO A 266 -13.21 0.98 18.36
N GLY A 267 -12.27 1.58 17.63
CA GLY A 267 -11.09 0.89 17.08
C GLY A 267 -11.24 0.38 15.65
N ARG A 268 -12.43 0.46 15.06
CA ARG A 268 -12.71 0.21 13.62
C ARG A 268 -12.97 1.55 12.94
N PHE A 269 -14.16 1.82 12.39
CA PHE A 269 -14.54 3.16 11.94
C PHE A 269 -15.06 3.99 13.11
N ASP A 270 -14.13 4.58 13.87
CA ASP A 270 -14.41 5.40 15.05
C ASP A 270 -14.64 6.89 14.72
N VAL A 271 -14.32 7.31 13.50
CA VAL A 271 -14.58 8.66 13.01
C VAL A 271 -15.54 8.61 11.83
N MET A 272 -16.73 9.19 11.98
CA MET A 272 -17.68 9.38 10.88
C MET A 272 -17.66 10.82 10.39
N ILE A 273 -17.49 11.02 9.09
CA ILE A 273 -17.40 12.35 8.48
C ILE A 273 -18.44 12.45 7.36
N TYR A 274 -19.30 13.46 7.47
CA TYR A 274 -20.30 13.75 6.46
C TYR A 274 -19.67 14.50 5.27
N VAL A 275 -19.88 13.99 4.06
CA VAL A 275 -19.46 14.61 2.80
C VAL A 275 -20.72 15.03 2.06
N GLY A 276 -21.12 16.28 2.30
CA GLY A 276 -22.34 16.88 1.77
C GLY A 276 -22.21 17.45 0.35
N LEU A 277 -23.33 18.01 -0.13
CA LEU A 277 -23.35 18.78 -1.37
C LEU A 277 -22.50 20.05 -1.24
N PRO A 278 -21.86 20.51 -2.32
CA PRO A 278 -21.03 21.72 -2.29
C PRO A 278 -21.88 22.96 -2.00
N ASP A 279 -21.40 23.80 -1.09
CA ASP A 279 -21.98 25.12 -0.81
C ASP A 279 -21.70 26.11 -1.96
N GLU A 280 -22.25 27.32 -1.87
CA GLU A 280 -22.07 28.33 -2.92
C GLU A 280 -20.61 28.65 -3.21
N ARG A 281 -19.78 28.74 -2.16
CA ARG A 281 -18.35 29.02 -2.26
C ARG A 281 -17.61 27.87 -2.95
N ALA A 282 -17.89 26.64 -2.56
CA ALA A 282 -17.34 25.44 -3.19
C ALA A 282 -17.73 25.36 -4.66
N ARG A 283 -19.01 25.60 -5.00
CA ARG A 283 -19.47 25.62 -6.40
C ARG A 283 -18.75 26.66 -7.24
N ARG A 284 -18.58 27.89 -6.72
CA ARG A 284 -17.80 28.94 -7.41
C ARG A 284 -16.37 28.47 -7.68
N ARG A 285 -15.68 27.94 -6.66
CA ARG A 285 -14.31 27.43 -6.80
C ARG A 285 -14.23 26.26 -7.79
N MET A 286 -15.22 25.36 -7.81
CA MET A 286 -15.30 24.29 -8.81
C MET A 286 -15.35 24.87 -10.23
N PHE A 287 -16.19 25.88 -10.48
CA PHE A 287 -16.24 26.52 -11.79
C PHE A 287 -14.89 27.17 -12.16
N GLU A 288 -14.25 27.89 -11.25
CA GLU A 288 -12.93 28.49 -11.50
C GLU A 288 -11.84 27.44 -11.81
N MET A 289 -11.91 26.26 -11.19
CA MET A 289 -10.95 25.18 -11.42
C MET A 289 -11.15 24.47 -12.77
N PHE A 290 -12.40 24.28 -13.20
CA PHE A 290 -12.74 23.44 -14.37
C PHE A 290 -13.12 24.23 -15.63
N LEU A 291 -13.54 25.48 -15.50
CA LEU A 291 -13.81 26.39 -16.61
C LEU A 291 -12.70 27.45 -16.66
N LYS A 292 -11.59 27.10 -17.31
CA LYS A 292 -10.59 28.09 -17.73
C LYS A 292 -11.06 28.84 -18.97
#